data_AF-A0A920SUD3-F1
#
_entry.id   AF-A0A920SUD3-F1
#
_cell.length_a   1.000
_cell.length_b   1.000
_cell.length_c   1.000
_cell.angle_alpha   90.00
_cell.angle_beta   90.00
_cell.angle_gamma   90.00
#
_symmetry.space_group_name_H-M   'P 1'
#
loop_
_entity.id
_entity.type
_entity.pdbx_description
1 polymer ?
#
loop_
_entity_poly.entity_id
_entity_poly.type
_entity_poly.pdbx_seq_one_letter_code
_entity_poly.pdbx_strand_id
1 'polypeptide(L)'
;MDYSERLMRVMLSDLPDGVGTFEDFCDGDGIVEDGEDEDSTFAIRMRVRKTGDALEVDFAGSDPAVSGPINAPLSVTASGVYCSLKMIVDPGSLIPPNSGAWRPIRVTAPEGSVVNASFPSPVVYANHEISHRVADMTFGAMSSFMPDNVMACSQGTSGIITLGGLDPRNGQRYVSYETIKGGWERDRTKMASMLSQPVSQIR
;
A
#
# COMPACT_ATOMS: atom_id res chain seq x y z
N MET A 1 -14.65 15.14 13.97
CA MET A 1 -14.60 13.73 13.51
C MET A 1 -15.79 13.43 12.60
N ASP A 2 -17.03 13.66 13.03
CA ASP A 2 -18.24 13.35 12.23
C ASP A 2 -18.33 14.10 10.89
N TYR A 3 -17.76 15.30 10.81
CA TYR A 3 -17.64 16.04 9.54
C TYR A 3 -16.82 15.29 8.49
N SER A 4 -15.64 14.78 8.86
CA SER A 4 -14.76 14.00 7.97
C SER A 4 -15.39 12.67 7.57
N GLU A 5 -16.10 12.03 8.50
CA GLU A 5 -16.88 10.81 8.20
C GLU A 5 -17.93 11.08 7.13
N ARG A 6 -18.74 12.14 7.31
CA ARG A 6 -19.79 12.51 6.37
C ARG A 6 -19.23 12.80 4.98
N LEU A 7 -18.12 13.52 4.89
CA LEU A 7 -17.48 13.80 3.59
C LEU A 7 -16.98 12.52 2.92
N MET A 8 -16.33 11.62 3.67
CA MET A 8 -15.88 10.34 3.11
C MET A 8 -17.05 9.51 2.58
N ARG A 9 -18.14 9.40 3.35
CA ARG A 9 -19.35 8.69 2.92
C ARG A 9 -19.96 9.27 1.64
N VAL A 10 -19.99 10.59 1.50
CA VAL A 10 -20.45 11.26 0.27
C VAL A 10 -19.56 10.87 -0.91
N MET A 11 -18.23 11.01 -0.78
CA MET A 11 -17.31 10.65 -1.87
C MET A 11 -17.39 9.16 -2.24
N LEU A 12 -17.55 8.27 -1.25
CA LEU A 12 -17.75 6.83 -1.50
C LEU A 12 -19.08 6.54 -2.21
N SER A 13 -20.14 7.29 -1.91
CA SER A 13 -21.45 7.11 -2.55
C SER A 13 -21.42 7.40 -4.05
N ASP A 14 -20.54 8.30 -4.48
CA ASP A 14 -20.39 8.69 -5.89
C ASP A 14 -19.61 7.64 -6.72
N LEU A 15 -18.92 6.72 -6.06
CA LEU A 15 -18.21 5.62 -6.73
C LEU A 15 -19.20 4.52 -7.14
N PRO A 16 -18.90 3.70 -8.16
CA PRO A 16 -19.70 2.52 -8.47
C PRO A 16 -19.54 1.42 -7.40
N ASP A 17 -20.62 0.67 -7.17
CA ASP A 17 -20.57 -0.56 -6.38
C ASP A 17 -19.83 -1.66 -7.14
N GLY A 18 -19.02 -2.43 -6.42
CA GLY A 18 -18.15 -3.40 -7.06
C GLY A 18 -17.33 -4.23 -6.08
N VAL A 19 -16.72 -5.27 -6.64
CA VAL A 19 -15.77 -6.13 -5.94
C VAL A 19 -14.54 -6.26 -6.81
N GLY A 20 -13.37 -6.11 -6.18
CA GLY A 20 -12.07 -6.30 -6.81
C GLY A 20 -11.18 -7.14 -5.93
N THR A 21 -10.26 -7.86 -6.55
CA THR A 21 -9.25 -8.67 -5.87
C THR A 21 -7.88 -8.35 -6.42
N PHE A 22 -6.87 -8.44 -5.57
CA PHE A 22 -5.49 -8.31 -5.97
C PHE A 22 -4.61 -9.24 -5.14
N GLU A 23 -3.60 -9.82 -5.77
CA GLU A 23 -2.62 -10.69 -5.13
C GLU A 23 -1.24 -10.14 -5.48
N ASP A 24 -0.42 -9.93 -4.46
CA ASP A 24 0.97 -9.48 -4.58
C ASP A 24 1.90 -10.56 -4.03
N PHE A 25 3.04 -10.75 -4.68
CA PHE A 25 4.06 -11.73 -4.31
C PHE A 25 5.33 -11.00 -3.89
N CYS A 26 5.93 -11.48 -2.81
CA CYS A 26 7.20 -11.00 -2.30
C CYS A 26 8.22 -12.12 -2.43
N ASP A 27 9.32 -11.86 -3.14
CA ASP A 27 10.33 -12.87 -3.47
C ASP A 27 11.07 -13.44 -2.25
N GLY A 28 10.96 -12.79 -1.09
CA GLY A 28 11.62 -13.21 0.14
C GLY A 28 11.49 -12.23 1.30
N ASP A 29 11.90 -12.65 2.50
CA ASP A 29 11.92 -11.85 3.73
C ASP A 29 13.30 -11.37 4.22
N GLY A 30 14.34 -11.73 3.48
CA GLY A 30 15.73 -11.45 3.77
C GLY A 30 16.40 -12.51 4.65
N ILE A 31 15.72 -13.60 5.00
CA ILE A 31 16.21 -14.71 5.81
C ILE A 31 16.16 -15.99 4.97
N VAL A 32 17.32 -16.62 4.78
CA VAL A 32 17.37 -17.98 4.24
C VAL A 32 17.33 -18.95 5.42
N GLU A 33 16.30 -19.78 5.46
CA GLU A 33 16.07 -20.73 6.54
C GLU A 33 17.10 -21.88 6.53
N ASP A 34 17.32 -22.50 7.69
CA ASP A 34 18.30 -23.58 7.84
C ASP A 34 17.97 -24.77 6.91
N GLY A 35 18.83 -24.99 5.91
CA GLY A 35 18.68 -26.09 4.95
C GLY A 35 18.00 -25.67 3.64
N GLU A 36 17.69 -24.39 3.45
CA GLU A 36 17.25 -23.82 2.19
C GLU A 36 18.41 -23.13 1.45
N ASP A 37 18.34 -23.11 0.11
CA ASP A 37 19.34 -22.46 -0.74
C ASP A 37 18.94 -21.02 -1.12
N GLU A 38 17.65 -20.69 -1.01
CA GLU A 38 17.07 -19.40 -1.37
C GLU A 38 15.98 -18.98 -0.38
N ASP A 39 15.60 -17.70 -0.47
CA ASP A 39 14.56 -17.11 0.37
C ASP A 39 13.17 -17.55 -0.10
N SER A 40 12.26 -17.75 0.86
CA SER A 40 10.93 -18.26 0.60
C SER A 40 9.99 -17.14 0.16
N THR A 41 9.38 -17.29 -1.03
CA THR A 41 8.33 -16.39 -1.51
C THR A 41 7.07 -16.51 -0.66
N PHE A 42 6.41 -15.38 -0.38
CA PHE A 42 5.10 -15.35 0.27
C PHE A 42 4.16 -14.37 -0.45
N ALA A 43 2.85 -14.55 -0.23
CA ALA A 43 1.80 -13.82 -0.92
C ALA A 43 0.90 -13.04 0.04
N ILE A 44 0.51 -11.84 -0.41
CA ILE A 44 -0.51 -11.01 0.22
C ILE A 44 -1.72 -11.00 -0.70
N ARG A 45 -2.89 -11.27 -0.13
CA ARG A 45 -4.16 -11.35 -0.87
C ARG A 45 -5.09 -10.30 -0.34
N MET A 46 -5.71 -9.55 -1.25
CA MET A 46 -6.66 -8.50 -0.93
C MET A 46 -7.95 -8.69 -1.70
N ARG A 47 -9.07 -8.48 -1.02
CA ARG A 47 -10.38 -8.30 -1.61
C ARG A 47 -10.98 -6.97 -1.13
N VAL A 48 -11.37 -6.13 -2.08
CA VAL A 48 -12.09 -4.88 -1.82
C VAL A 48 -13.52 -5.04 -2.27
N ARG A 49 -14.47 -4.65 -1.41
CA ARG A 49 -15.89 -4.56 -1.72
C ARG A 49 -16.38 -3.14 -1.41
N LYS A 50 -16.86 -2.45 -2.44
CA LYS A 50 -17.51 -1.14 -2.34
C LYS A 50 -19.03 -1.37 -2.42
N THR A 51 -19.78 -0.87 -1.44
CA THR A 51 -21.26 -0.91 -1.46
C THR A 51 -21.83 0.35 -0.83
N GLY A 52 -22.59 1.13 -1.60
CA GLY A 52 -23.16 2.40 -1.16
C GLY A 52 -22.08 3.38 -0.70
N ASP A 53 -22.13 3.78 0.57
CA ASP A 53 -21.23 4.75 1.20
C ASP A 53 -20.11 4.10 2.04
N ALA A 54 -19.92 2.78 1.91
CA ALA A 54 -19.00 1.99 2.71
C ALA A 54 -18.06 1.13 1.84
N LEU A 55 -16.91 0.78 2.42
CA LEU A 55 -15.90 -0.02 1.77
C LEU A 55 -15.31 -1.05 2.76
N GLU A 56 -15.27 -2.31 2.33
CA GLU A 56 -14.67 -3.42 3.09
C GLU A 56 -13.41 -3.88 2.36
N VAL A 57 -12.28 -3.93 3.08
CA VAL A 57 -11.00 -4.49 2.62
C VAL A 57 -10.67 -5.68 3.49
N ASP A 58 -10.61 -6.85 2.86
CA ASP A 58 -10.34 -8.12 3.52
C ASP A 58 -9.07 -8.75 2.98
N PHE A 59 -8.17 -9.14 3.87
CA PHE A 59 -6.91 -9.79 3.57
C PHE A 59 -6.92 -11.31 3.81
N ALA A 60 -8.12 -11.89 3.91
CA ALA A 60 -8.29 -13.34 4.04
C ALA A 60 -7.51 -14.10 2.95
N GLY A 61 -6.80 -15.15 3.38
CA GLY A 61 -5.94 -15.96 2.53
C GLY A 61 -4.52 -15.44 2.38
N SER A 62 -4.14 -14.28 2.93
CA SER A 62 -2.73 -13.87 2.99
C SER A 62 -1.91 -14.85 3.82
N ASP A 63 -0.63 -15.01 3.46
CA ASP A 63 0.24 -15.99 4.07
C ASP A 63 0.57 -15.62 5.55
N PRO A 64 1.01 -16.61 6.37
CA PRO A 64 1.45 -16.37 7.74
C PRO A 64 2.56 -15.33 7.85
N ALA A 65 2.74 -14.78 9.05
CA ALA A 65 3.89 -13.93 9.34
C ALA A 65 5.21 -14.67 9.07
N VAL A 66 6.17 -13.95 8.50
CA VAL A 66 7.48 -14.45 8.08
C VAL A 66 8.55 -14.18 9.13
N SER A 67 9.70 -14.85 9.03
CA SER A 67 10.81 -14.72 9.98
C SER A 67 11.48 -13.34 9.89
N GLY A 68 11.52 -12.79 8.69
CA GLY A 68 12.15 -11.54 8.35
C GLY A 68 11.34 -10.28 8.68
N PRO A 69 11.98 -9.10 8.66
CA PRO A 69 11.46 -7.84 9.18
C PRO A 69 10.29 -7.18 8.43
N ILE A 70 9.68 -7.87 7.47
CA ILE A 70 8.67 -7.35 6.55
C ILE A 70 7.24 -7.73 6.94
N ASN A 71 7.00 -8.02 8.22
CA ASN A 71 5.63 -8.19 8.73
C ASN A 71 5.00 -6.84 9.08
N ALA A 72 3.68 -6.74 9.03
CA ALA A 72 2.94 -5.55 9.42
C ALA A 72 1.87 -5.85 10.48
N PRO A 73 1.81 -5.08 11.58
CA PRO A 73 0.61 -5.01 12.41
C PRO A 73 -0.56 -4.46 11.60
N LEU A 74 -1.78 -4.86 11.94
CA LEU A 74 -2.99 -4.44 11.21
C LEU A 74 -3.13 -2.91 11.08
N SER A 75 -2.62 -2.14 12.05
CA SER A 75 -2.65 -0.67 11.99
C SER A 75 -1.82 -0.11 10.82
N VAL A 76 -0.69 -0.72 10.48
CA VAL A 76 0.16 -0.30 9.37
C VAL A 76 -0.48 -0.69 8.04
N THR A 77 -1.00 -1.93 7.96
CA THR A 77 -1.79 -2.40 6.82
C THR A 77 -2.98 -1.48 6.54
N ALA A 78 -3.76 -1.15 7.57
CA ALA A 78 -4.89 -0.24 7.46
C ALA A 78 -4.45 1.17 7.03
N SER A 79 -3.30 1.65 7.51
CA SER A 79 -2.75 2.94 7.08
C SER A 79 -2.44 2.97 5.58
N GLY A 80 -1.90 1.88 5.01
CA GLY A 80 -1.68 1.75 3.56
C GLY A 80 -3.00 1.88 2.77
N VAL A 81 -4.04 1.18 3.22
CA VAL A 81 -5.39 1.24 2.65
C VAL A 81 -5.98 2.65 2.75
N TYR A 82 -5.88 3.32 3.91
CA TYR A 82 -6.43 4.66 4.09
C TYR A 82 -5.72 5.70 3.21
N CYS A 83 -4.41 5.57 3.05
CA CYS A 83 -3.61 6.44 2.21
C CYS A 83 -4.05 6.37 0.74
N SER A 84 -4.08 5.16 0.17
CA SER A 84 -4.49 4.93 -1.22
C SER A 84 -5.96 5.31 -1.45
N LEU A 85 -6.87 4.92 -0.55
CA LEU A 85 -8.27 5.30 -0.68
C LEU A 85 -8.45 6.81 -0.66
N LYS A 86 -7.78 7.56 0.23
CA LYS A 86 -7.87 9.02 0.22
C LYS A 86 -7.41 9.60 -1.12
N MET A 87 -6.35 9.06 -1.73
CA MET A 87 -5.88 9.51 -3.04
C MET A 87 -6.92 9.26 -4.15
N ILE A 88 -7.62 8.11 -4.11
CA ILE A 88 -8.65 7.75 -5.09
C ILE A 88 -9.91 8.59 -4.91
N VAL A 89 -10.42 8.68 -3.68
CA VAL A 89 -11.75 9.23 -3.39
C VAL A 89 -11.75 10.74 -3.17
N ASP A 90 -10.60 11.34 -2.85
CA ASP A 90 -10.48 12.76 -2.52
C ASP A 90 -9.27 13.41 -3.22
N PRO A 91 -9.24 13.44 -4.57
CA PRO A 91 -8.15 14.05 -5.33
C PRO A 91 -8.06 15.57 -5.11
N GLY A 92 -9.16 16.20 -4.69
CA GLY A 92 -9.21 17.63 -4.33
C GLY A 92 -8.70 17.96 -2.93
N SER A 93 -8.33 16.95 -2.13
CA SER A 93 -7.88 17.10 -0.74
C SER A 93 -8.87 17.86 0.16
N LEU A 94 -10.16 17.59 0.00
CA LEU A 94 -11.26 18.18 0.76
C LEU A 94 -11.50 17.50 2.11
N ILE A 95 -11.14 16.21 2.26
CA ILE A 95 -11.38 15.42 3.47
C ILE A 95 -10.20 15.58 4.44
N PRO A 96 -10.41 16.11 5.67
CA PRO A 96 -9.37 16.12 6.68
C PRO A 96 -9.00 14.69 7.10
N PRO A 97 -7.71 14.29 7.06
CA PRO A 97 -7.26 12.93 7.35
C PRO A 97 -7.22 12.68 8.87
N ASN A 98 -8.38 12.34 9.45
CA ASN A 98 -8.49 11.93 10.84
C ASN A 98 -9.32 10.66 10.96
N SER A 99 -9.37 10.07 12.16
CA SER A 99 -10.08 8.81 12.43
C SER A 99 -11.55 8.79 12.00
N GLY A 100 -12.22 9.95 11.92
CA GLY A 100 -13.58 10.05 11.39
C GLY A 100 -13.67 9.67 9.92
N ALA A 101 -12.69 10.07 9.10
CA ALA A 101 -12.65 9.77 7.67
C ALA A 101 -12.58 8.25 7.40
N TRP A 102 -12.09 7.46 8.35
CA TRP A 102 -11.85 6.03 8.17
C TRP A 102 -12.97 5.14 8.70
N ARG A 103 -13.94 5.69 9.44
CA ARG A 103 -15.10 4.95 9.97
C ARG A 103 -15.95 4.20 8.92
N PRO A 104 -16.15 4.68 7.69
CA PRO A 104 -16.87 3.91 6.66
C PRO A 104 -16.00 2.83 5.99
N ILE A 105 -14.72 2.71 6.36
CA ILE A 105 -13.77 1.76 5.78
C ILE A 105 -13.44 0.69 6.81
N ARG A 106 -13.81 -0.55 6.52
CA ARG A 106 -13.50 -1.70 7.36
C ARG A 106 -12.30 -2.46 6.79
N VAL A 107 -11.27 -2.68 7.62
CA VAL A 107 -10.08 -3.45 7.25
C VAL A 107 -9.97 -4.69 8.13
N THR A 108 -9.88 -5.88 7.53
CA THR A 108 -9.77 -7.17 8.24
C THR A 108 -8.65 -8.03 7.67
N ALA A 109 -8.01 -8.82 8.52
CA ALA A 109 -6.96 -9.76 8.13
C ALA A 109 -6.86 -10.90 9.14
N PRO A 110 -6.45 -12.12 8.73
CA PRO A 110 -6.20 -13.22 9.66
C PRO A 110 -5.15 -12.83 10.70
N GLU A 111 -5.41 -13.08 11.98
CA GLU A 111 -4.40 -12.87 13.03
C GLU A 111 -3.19 -13.77 12.80
N GLY A 112 -1.98 -13.22 12.93
CA GLY A 112 -0.74 -13.93 12.66
C GLY A 112 -0.39 -14.05 11.18
N SER A 113 -1.12 -13.39 10.28
CA SER A 113 -0.71 -13.21 8.88
C SER A 113 0.36 -12.13 8.74
N VAL A 114 1.06 -12.11 7.60
CA VAL A 114 2.09 -11.10 7.29
C VAL A 114 1.55 -9.65 7.34
N VAL A 115 0.24 -9.45 7.18
CA VAL A 115 -0.45 -8.15 7.23
C VAL A 115 -1.27 -7.91 8.51
N ASN A 116 -1.24 -8.85 9.46
CA ASN A 116 -1.78 -8.68 10.81
C ASN A 116 -0.94 -9.48 11.80
N ALA A 117 0.33 -9.12 11.82
CA ALA A 117 1.33 -9.74 12.66
C ALA A 117 1.21 -9.27 14.11
N SER A 118 1.48 -10.19 15.03
CA SER A 118 1.52 -9.95 16.47
C SER A 118 2.93 -10.19 16.99
N PHE A 119 3.21 -9.70 18.20
CA PHE A 119 4.47 -10.02 18.87
C PHE A 119 4.62 -11.56 18.95
N PRO A 120 5.80 -12.14 18.61
CA PRO A 120 7.11 -11.50 18.46
C PRO A 120 7.58 -11.22 17.01
N SER A 121 6.71 -11.26 16.01
CA SER A 121 7.11 -11.05 14.61
C SER A 121 7.83 -9.70 14.40
N PRO A 122 8.93 -9.65 13.63
CA PRO A 122 9.66 -8.42 13.38
C PRO A 122 8.96 -7.56 12.32
N VAL A 123 8.79 -6.27 12.62
CA VAL A 123 7.93 -5.34 11.86
C VAL A 123 8.63 -4.04 11.41
N VAL A 124 9.97 -3.98 11.47
CA VAL A 124 10.71 -2.73 11.24
C VAL A 124 10.52 -2.18 9.82
N TYR A 125 10.26 -3.04 8.83
CA TYR A 125 10.02 -2.62 7.45
C TYR A 125 8.54 -2.52 7.07
N ALA A 126 7.61 -2.71 8.02
CA ALA A 126 6.16 -2.63 7.78
C ALA A 126 5.74 -1.34 7.06
N ASN A 127 6.26 -0.19 7.51
CA ASN A 127 5.90 1.14 6.99
C ASN A 127 6.57 1.48 5.65
N HIS A 128 7.57 0.71 5.24
CA HIS A 128 8.38 0.99 4.06
C HIS A 128 8.06 0.06 2.90
N GLU A 129 7.74 -1.19 3.22
CA GLU A 129 7.48 -2.26 2.27
C GLU A 129 5.97 -2.56 2.23
N ILE A 130 5.42 -3.09 3.33
CA ILE A 130 4.05 -3.59 3.34
C ILE A 130 3.02 -2.49 3.13
N SER A 131 3.15 -1.32 3.76
CA SER A 131 2.17 -0.25 3.55
C SER A 131 2.18 0.31 2.13
N HIS A 132 3.32 0.31 1.43
CA HIS A 132 3.41 0.73 0.03
C HIS A 132 2.80 -0.32 -0.89
N ARG A 133 3.13 -1.61 -0.69
CA ARG A 133 2.50 -2.72 -1.40
C ARG A 133 1.00 -2.72 -1.22
N VAL A 134 0.51 -2.59 0.01
CA VAL A 134 -0.92 -2.53 0.32
C VAL A 134 -1.59 -1.33 -0.36
N ALA A 135 -0.93 -0.18 -0.45
CA ALA A 135 -1.44 0.96 -1.20
C ALA A 135 -1.62 0.61 -2.69
N ASP A 136 -0.61 0.00 -3.31
CA ASP A 136 -0.64 -0.45 -4.72
C ASP A 136 -1.71 -1.52 -4.97
N MET A 137 -1.78 -2.52 -4.08
CA MET A 137 -2.84 -3.55 -4.12
C MET A 137 -4.23 -2.94 -4.04
N THR A 138 -4.40 -1.86 -3.26
CA THR A 138 -5.69 -1.16 -3.17
C THR A 138 -6.04 -0.51 -4.51
N PHE A 139 -5.10 0.18 -5.16
CA PHE A 139 -5.32 0.72 -6.52
C PHE A 139 -5.65 -0.40 -7.51
N GLY A 140 -4.89 -1.49 -7.47
CA GLY A 140 -5.10 -2.66 -8.32
C GLY A 140 -6.48 -3.30 -8.13
N ALA A 141 -6.91 -3.52 -6.88
CA ALA A 141 -8.24 -4.07 -6.59
C ALA A 141 -9.36 -3.12 -7.05
N MET A 142 -9.23 -1.81 -6.77
CA MET A 142 -10.20 -0.80 -7.18
C MET A 142 -10.31 -0.66 -8.71
N SER A 143 -9.25 -0.96 -9.46
CA SER A 143 -9.25 -0.94 -10.94
C SER A 143 -10.28 -1.88 -11.57
N SER A 144 -10.70 -2.92 -10.85
CA SER A 144 -11.69 -3.91 -11.33
C SER A 144 -13.06 -3.31 -11.61
N PHE A 145 -13.43 -2.22 -10.90
CA PHE A 145 -14.73 -1.57 -11.04
C PHE A 145 -14.63 -0.04 -11.23
N MET A 146 -13.42 0.52 -11.19
CA MET A 146 -13.15 1.94 -11.49
C MET A 146 -11.84 2.13 -12.31
N PRO A 147 -11.71 1.48 -13.47
CA PRO A 147 -10.44 1.44 -14.21
C PRO A 147 -9.91 2.81 -14.65
N ASP A 148 -10.78 3.80 -14.85
CA ASP A 148 -10.41 5.14 -15.32
C ASP A 148 -10.07 6.12 -14.18
N ASN A 149 -10.23 5.71 -12.93
CA ASN A 149 -10.08 6.56 -11.74
C ASN A 149 -8.87 6.18 -10.87
N VAL A 150 -8.15 5.13 -11.24
CA VAL A 150 -7.03 4.60 -10.47
C VAL A 150 -5.76 4.56 -11.31
N MET A 151 -4.63 4.75 -10.65
CA MET A 151 -3.32 4.61 -11.27
C MET A 151 -2.86 3.14 -11.28
N ALA A 152 -1.88 2.84 -12.12
CA ALA A 152 -1.14 1.58 -12.06
C ALA A 152 -0.26 1.53 -10.80
N CYS A 153 0.29 0.35 -10.48
CA CYS A 153 1.13 0.18 -9.29
C CYS A 153 2.33 1.13 -9.28
N SER A 154 2.71 1.59 -8.10
CA SER A 154 3.94 2.33 -7.89
C SER A 154 5.15 1.38 -7.77
N GLN A 155 6.29 1.93 -7.38
CA GLN A 155 7.48 1.14 -7.10
C GLN A 155 7.33 0.16 -5.92
N GLY A 156 6.30 0.31 -5.07
CA GLY A 156 5.95 -0.67 -4.03
C GLY A 156 6.87 -0.70 -2.80
N THR A 157 7.91 0.13 -2.74
CA THR A 157 8.83 0.22 -1.60
C THR A 157 9.37 1.64 -1.41
N SER A 158 9.95 1.91 -0.25
CA SER A 158 10.74 3.11 0.01
C SER A 158 12.21 2.96 -0.45
N GLY A 159 12.66 1.75 -0.79
CA GLY A 159 14.04 1.49 -1.21
C GLY A 159 15.06 1.97 -0.17
N ILE A 160 14.84 1.61 1.10
CA ILE A 160 15.63 2.11 2.22
C ILE A 160 17.06 1.56 2.15
N ILE A 161 18.04 2.48 2.12
CA ILE A 161 19.45 2.17 2.33
C ILE A 161 19.81 2.62 3.74
N THR A 162 20.25 1.68 4.57
CA THR A 162 20.76 1.99 5.91
C THR A 162 22.29 1.89 5.91
N LEU A 163 22.97 2.98 6.25
CA LEU A 163 24.43 3.05 6.38
C LEU A 163 24.79 3.27 7.84
N GLY A 164 25.57 2.36 8.43
CA GLY A 164 26.00 2.47 9.82
C GLY A 164 27.50 2.32 9.97
N GLY A 165 28.08 2.97 10.99
CA GLY A 165 29.51 2.87 11.25
C GLY A 165 30.00 3.78 12.38
N LEU A 166 31.32 3.94 12.45
CA LEU A 166 31.98 4.94 13.29
C LEU A 166 32.37 6.13 12.39
N ASP A 167 31.99 7.33 12.79
CA ASP A 167 32.37 8.55 12.08
C ASP A 167 33.89 8.78 12.26
N PRO A 168 34.69 8.78 11.18
CA PRO A 168 36.13 8.92 11.27
C PRO A 168 36.58 10.29 11.80
N ARG A 169 35.69 11.29 11.84
CA ARG A 169 35.99 12.65 12.30
C ARG A 169 35.98 12.79 13.82
N ASN A 170 35.16 12.01 14.52
CA ASN A 170 34.93 12.14 15.96
C ASN A 170 34.83 10.80 16.73
N GLY A 171 34.92 9.67 16.02
CA GLY A 171 34.85 8.32 16.59
C GLY A 171 33.47 7.90 17.11
N GLN A 172 32.40 8.68 16.87
CA GLN A 172 31.05 8.37 17.35
C GLN A 172 30.32 7.43 16.40
N ARG A 173 29.40 6.62 16.94
CA ARG A 173 28.52 5.77 16.11
C ARG A 173 27.54 6.64 15.34
N TYR A 174 27.26 6.27 14.09
CA TYR A 174 26.20 6.85 13.30
C TYR A 174 25.38 5.77 12.59
N VAL A 175 24.13 6.12 12.28
CA VAL A 175 23.26 5.40 11.36
C VAL A 175 22.59 6.45 10.48
N SER A 176 22.67 6.29 9.16
CA SER A 176 21.93 7.09 8.17
C SER A 176 20.89 6.20 7.50
N TYR A 177 19.68 6.72 7.37
CA TYR A 177 18.59 6.12 6.61
C TYR A 177 18.36 6.97 5.37
N GLU A 178 18.72 6.44 4.21
CA GLU A 178 18.49 7.08 2.92
C GLU A 178 17.34 6.38 2.22
N THR A 179 16.47 7.17 1.58
CA THR A 179 15.34 6.65 0.81
C THR A 179 15.63 6.87 -0.67
N ILE A 180 15.67 5.79 -1.47
CA ILE A 180 15.78 5.94 -2.92
C ILE A 180 14.40 6.25 -3.49
N LYS A 181 14.29 7.33 -4.27
CA LYS A 181 13.03 7.70 -4.89
C LYS A 181 12.70 6.75 -6.05
N GLY A 182 11.60 6.02 -5.92
CA GLY A 182 11.00 5.21 -6.98
C GLY A 182 10.11 5.99 -7.95
N GLY A 183 9.68 5.32 -9.03
CA GLY A 183 8.73 5.84 -10.00
C GLY A 183 7.27 5.63 -9.60
N TRP A 184 6.36 6.39 -10.24
CA TRP A 184 4.92 6.19 -10.17
C TRP A 184 4.44 5.86 -11.58
N GLU A 185 3.74 4.75 -11.77
CA GLU A 185 3.23 4.38 -13.09
C GLU A 185 1.90 5.08 -13.39
N ARG A 186 1.69 5.42 -14.67
CA ARG A 186 0.69 6.41 -15.10
C ARG A 186 -0.61 5.72 -15.56
N ASP A 187 -1.74 6.33 -15.23
CA ASP A 187 -3.09 5.97 -15.70
C ASP A 187 -3.17 5.79 -17.24
N ARG A 188 -3.84 4.72 -17.68
CA ARG A 188 -4.09 4.32 -19.07
C ARG A 188 -4.70 5.44 -19.92
N THR A 189 -5.52 6.30 -19.34
CA THR A 189 -6.31 7.32 -20.10
C THR A 189 -5.41 8.36 -20.77
N LYS A 190 -4.25 8.68 -20.18
CA LYS A 190 -3.32 9.68 -20.73
C LYS A 190 -2.38 9.13 -21.81
N MET A 191 -2.21 7.81 -21.93
CA MET A 191 -1.47 7.19 -23.02
C MET A 191 -2.21 7.35 -24.35
N ALA A 192 -3.54 7.17 -24.35
CA ALA A 192 -4.37 7.39 -25.53
C ALA A 192 -4.32 8.84 -26.02
N SER A 193 -4.36 9.82 -25.09
CA SER A 193 -4.31 11.25 -25.45
C SER A 193 -2.96 11.72 -25.99
N MET A 194 -1.85 11.09 -25.60
CA MET A 194 -0.50 11.43 -26.09
C MET A 194 -0.20 10.78 -27.44
N LEU A 195 -0.67 9.56 -27.67
CA LEU A 195 -0.57 8.89 -28.97
C LEU A 195 -1.46 9.53 -30.05
N SER A 196 -2.40 10.39 -29.66
CA SER A 196 -3.23 11.19 -30.58
C SER A 196 -2.72 12.61 -30.84
N GLN A 197 -1.64 13.06 -30.19
CA GLN A 197 -1.10 14.40 -30.46
C GLN A 197 -0.11 14.36 -31.63
N PRO A 198 -0.25 15.25 -32.65
CA PRO A 198 0.71 15.35 -33.71
C PRO A 198 2.08 15.78 -33.15
N VAL A 199 3.14 15.14 -33.67
CA VAL A 199 4.57 15.25 -33.28
C VAL A 199 5.13 16.70 -33.32
N SER A 200 4.34 17.69 -33.73
CA SER A 200 4.76 19.08 -33.87
C SER A 200 4.80 19.91 -32.58
N GLN A 201 4.37 19.38 -31.42
CA GLN A 201 4.25 20.16 -30.18
C GLN A 201 5.16 19.75 -29.02
N ILE A 202 6.16 18.89 -29.25
CA ILE A 202 7.23 18.65 -28.26
C ILE A 202 8.44 19.51 -28.66
N ARG A 203 8.50 20.72 -28.12
CA ARG A 203 9.71 21.56 -28.01
C ARG A 203 9.77 22.17 -26.63
#